data_AF-A0A962CIB9-F1
#
_entry.id   AF-A0A962CIB9-F1
#
_cell.length_a   1.000
_cell.length_b   1.000
_cell.length_c   1.000
_cell.angle_alpha   90.00
_cell.angle_beta   90.00
_cell.angle_gamma   90.00
#
_symmetry.space_group_name_H-M   'P 1'
#
loop_
_entity.id
_entity.type
_entity.pdbx_description
1 polymer ?
#
loop_
_entity_poly.entity_id
_entity_poly.type
_entity_poly.pdbx_seq_one_letter_code
_entity_poly.pdbx_strand_id
1 'polypeptide(L)'
;MGHPCLSCGACCAHFRVAFHWSEADPATGGITPPALTEAFDPHRVVMRGTQSRTPRCVALHGEVGREVACTIYAQRPSPCHALVAAWENGLPSPQCDRARLAHGLQPLTPAHWTPFGSIESGITLALAPSADSLADTAGNPLIDGQMEPPICHAALDFHPA
;
A
#
# COMPACT_ATOMS: atom_id res chain seq x y z
N MET A 1 10.66 2.60 16.00
CA MET A 1 11.07 2.35 14.61
C MET A 1 10.27 3.29 13.72
N GLY A 2 10.93 4.07 12.87
CA GLY A 2 10.23 4.90 11.88
C GLY A 2 9.61 4.05 10.77
N HIS A 3 8.73 4.64 9.98
CA HIS A 3 8.13 4.00 8.82
C HIS A 3 9.24 3.44 7.87
N PRO A 4 9.19 2.18 7.38
CA PRO A 4 10.25 1.57 6.57
C PRO A 4 10.65 2.36 5.32
N CYS A 5 9.74 3.17 4.78
CA CYS A 5 10.04 4.09 3.68
C CYS A 5 11.09 5.16 4.02
N LEU A 6 11.23 5.55 5.29
CA LEU A 6 12.20 6.55 5.75
C LEU A 6 13.64 6.02 5.78
N SER A 7 13.84 4.71 5.59
CA SER A 7 15.18 4.10 5.50
C SER A 7 15.50 3.50 4.13
N CYS A 8 14.53 3.43 3.19
CA CYS A 8 14.78 2.81 1.89
C CYS A 8 14.76 3.77 0.70
N GLY A 9 13.77 4.64 0.55
CA GLY A 9 13.65 5.56 -0.61
C GLY A 9 13.51 4.91 -1.99
N ALA A 10 13.36 3.59 -2.06
CA ALA A 10 13.47 2.82 -3.30
C ALA A 10 12.47 3.27 -4.38
N CYS A 11 11.21 3.48 -4.00
CA CYS A 11 10.14 3.85 -4.94
C CYS A 11 10.40 5.23 -5.58
N CYS A 12 10.90 6.19 -4.79
CA CYS A 12 11.29 7.53 -5.26
C CYS A 12 12.50 7.52 -6.20
N ALA A 13 13.29 6.44 -6.18
CA ALA A 13 14.47 6.26 -7.01
C ALA A 13 14.27 5.18 -8.10
N HIS A 14 13.04 4.71 -8.33
CA HIS A 14 12.77 3.63 -9.29
C HIS A 14 11.68 3.97 -10.29
N PHE A 15 10.61 4.64 -9.85
CA PHE A 15 9.46 4.90 -10.72
C PHE A 15 9.53 6.27 -11.38
N ARG A 16 9.05 6.34 -12.62
CA ARG A 16 8.63 7.59 -13.23
C ARG A 16 7.31 8.02 -12.60
N VAL A 17 7.28 9.21 -12.03
CA VAL A 17 6.07 9.76 -11.40
C VAL A 17 5.44 10.72 -12.40
N ALA A 18 4.58 10.21 -13.28
CA ALA A 18 3.79 10.99 -14.23
C ALA A 18 2.34 11.10 -13.75
N PHE A 19 1.74 12.28 -13.83
CA PHE A 19 0.39 12.56 -13.35
C PHE A 19 -0.24 13.74 -14.09
N HIS A 20 -1.53 13.97 -13.91
CA HIS A 20 -2.25 15.03 -14.62
C HIS A 20 -1.74 16.41 -14.17
N TRP A 21 -1.54 17.34 -15.11
CA TRP A 21 -0.97 18.66 -14.83
C TRP A 21 -1.74 19.44 -13.75
N SER A 22 -3.06 19.25 -13.63
CA SER A 22 -3.90 19.96 -12.67
C SER A 22 -3.56 19.66 -11.21
N GLU A 23 -2.93 18.51 -10.90
CA GLU A 23 -2.50 18.23 -9.51
C GLU A 23 -1.30 19.09 -9.09
N ALA A 24 -0.61 19.72 -10.06
CA ALA A 24 0.48 20.65 -9.84
C ALA A 24 0.13 22.11 -10.15
N ASP A 25 -1.06 22.39 -10.68
CA ASP A 25 -1.49 23.77 -10.93
C ASP A 25 -2.31 24.32 -9.75
N PRO A 26 -1.79 25.32 -9.01
CA PRO A 26 -2.52 25.97 -7.92
C PRO A 26 -3.85 26.58 -8.36
N ALA A 27 -3.98 27.02 -9.62
CA ALA A 27 -5.21 27.62 -10.13
C ALA A 27 -6.37 26.60 -10.21
N THR A 28 -6.05 25.31 -10.34
CA THR A 28 -7.03 24.20 -10.29
C THR A 28 -7.13 23.53 -8.93
N GLY A 29 -6.47 24.08 -7.89
CA GLY A 29 -6.42 23.49 -6.56
C GLY A 29 -5.37 22.38 -6.40
N GLY A 30 -4.44 22.26 -7.33
CA GLY A 30 -3.30 21.35 -7.24
C GLY A 30 -2.39 21.70 -6.06
N ILE A 31 -1.97 20.68 -5.32
CA ILE A 31 -1.11 20.84 -4.12
C ILE A 31 0.36 20.50 -4.41
N THR A 32 0.66 19.83 -5.52
CA THR A 32 2.03 19.42 -5.84
C THR A 32 2.82 20.62 -6.36
N PRO A 33 4.02 20.95 -5.83
CA PRO A 33 4.73 22.14 -6.28
C PRO A 33 5.15 22.05 -7.76
N PRO A 34 4.66 22.94 -8.65
CA PRO A 34 5.01 22.88 -10.08
C PRO A 34 6.50 23.12 -10.35
N ALA A 35 7.21 23.80 -9.45
CA ALA A 35 8.66 23.98 -9.55
C ALA A 35 9.47 22.66 -9.48
N LEU A 36 8.86 21.59 -8.96
CA LEU A 36 9.45 20.26 -8.86
C LEU A 36 8.98 19.32 -9.97
N THR A 37 8.19 19.81 -10.93
CA THR A 37 7.70 19.05 -12.07
C THR A 37 8.31 19.55 -13.38
N GLU A 38 8.21 18.72 -14.42
CA GLU A 38 8.56 19.07 -15.80
C GLU A 38 7.51 18.50 -16.76
N ALA A 39 7.37 19.10 -17.94
CA ALA A 39 6.42 18.66 -18.94
C ALA A 39 6.76 17.24 -19.42
N PHE A 40 5.75 16.38 -19.57
CA PHE A 40 5.90 15.05 -20.15
C PHE A 40 5.16 14.95 -21.48
N ASP A 41 3.88 15.32 -21.49
CA ASP A 41 3.03 15.40 -22.67
C ASP A 41 1.91 16.44 -22.42
N PRO A 42 1.00 16.72 -23.38
CA PRO A 42 0.01 17.80 -23.24
C PRO A 42 -0.90 17.72 -22.01
N HIS A 43 -1.11 16.52 -21.44
CA HIS A 43 -2.01 16.34 -20.31
C HIS A 43 -1.30 15.91 -19.02
N ARG A 44 0.02 15.68 -19.08
CA ARG A 44 0.77 15.17 -17.94
C ARG A 44 2.07 15.92 -17.70
N VAL A 45 2.36 16.07 -16.42
CA VAL A 45 3.68 16.44 -15.92
C VAL A 45 4.32 15.22 -15.26
N VAL A 46 5.63 15.29 -15.10
CA VAL A 46 6.40 14.31 -14.31
C VAL A 46 7.13 15.01 -13.18
N MET A 47 7.36 14.31 -12.06
CA MET A 47 8.33 14.79 -11.07
C MET A 47 9.72 14.84 -11.70
N ARG A 48 10.41 15.97 -11.55
CA ARG A 48 11.76 16.17 -12.10
C ARG A 48 12.71 15.09 -11.61
N GLY A 49 13.57 14.64 -12.52
CA GLY A 49 14.55 13.57 -12.28
C GLY A 49 13.98 12.15 -12.41
N THR A 50 12.65 11.99 -12.56
CA THR A 50 12.03 10.67 -12.74
C THR A 50 11.82 10.27 -14.21
N GLN A 51 11.96 11.21 -15.15
CA GLN A 51 11.93 10.95 -16.59
C GLN A 51 13.31 10.55 -17.14
N SER A 52 13.96 9.55 -16.53
CA SER A 52 15.29 9.08 -16.94
C SER A 52 15.38 7.55 -16.89
N ARG A 53 16.50 7.00 -17.39
CA ARG A 53 16.79 5.55 -17.29
C ARG A 53 17.15 5.12 -15.86
N THR A 54 17.56 6.06 -15.03
CA THR A 54 17.93 5.87 -13.62
C THR A 54 17.15 6.89 -12.78
N PRO A 55 15.83 6.69 -12.58
CA PRO A 55 14.96 7.68 -11.95
C PRO A 55 15.46 8.08 -10.57
N ARG A 56 15.47 9.37 -10.26
CA ARG A 56 15.64 9.87 -8.90
C ARG A 56 14.84 11.14 -8.75
N CYS A 57 13.75 11.05 -7.98
CA CYS A 57 12.89 12.20 -7.73
C CYS A 57 13.69 13.34 -7.06
N VAL A 58 13.54 14.56 -7.56
CA VAL A 58 14.17 15.76 -6.99
C VAL A 58 13.78 16.01 -5.53
N ALA A 59 12.59 15.55 -5.11
CA ALA A 59 12.12 15.68 -3.73
C ALA A 59 12.66 14.63 -2.76
N LEU A 60 13.43 13.64 -3.25
CA LEU A 60 14.06 12.63 -2.41
C LEU A 60 15.33 13.19 -1.77
N HIS A 61 15.27 13.47 -0.48
CA HIS A 61 16.43 13.81 0.33
C HIS A 61 17.04 12.55 0.97
N GLY A 62 18.36 12.54 1.14
CA GLY A 62 19.10 11.44 1.77
C GLY A 62 19.58 10.35 0.80
N GLU A 63 19.94 9.20 1.36
CA GLU A 63 20.58 8.09 0.64
C GLU A 63 19.68 6.85 0.63
N VAL A 64 19.43 6.33 -0.58
CA VAL A 64 18.60 5.14 -0.80
C VAL A 64 19.20 3.95 -0.05
N GLY A 65 18.38 3.25 0.73
CA GLY A 65 18.78 2.13 1.57
C GLY A 65 19.44 2.48 2.90
N ARG A 66 19.57 3.77 3.26
CA ARG A 66 20.08 4.22 4.56
C ARG A 66 19.06 5.07 5.32
N GLU A 67 18.92 6.33 4.93
CA GLU A 67 18.03 7.30 5.55
C GLU A 67 17.58 8.29 4.49
N VAL A 68 16.27 8.47 4.38
CA VAL A 68 15.66 9.31 3.37
C VAL A 68 14.44 10.06 3.91
N ALA A 69 14.10 11.15 3.24
CA ALA A 69 12.83 11.84 3.44
C ALA A 69 12.32 12.41 2.12
N CYS A 70 11.00 12.52 1.99
CA CYS A 70 10.38 13.28 0.92
C CYS A 70 10.17 14.71 1.39
N THR A 71 10.76 15.70 0.71
CA THR A 71 10.65 17.11 1.09
C THR A 71 9.25 17.69 0.87
N ILE A 72 8.39 16.99 0.14
CA ILE A 72 7.00 17.36 -0.16
C ILE A 72 5.98 16.32 0.30
N TYR A 73 6.25 15.56 1.35
CA TYR A 73 5.42 14.41 1.77
C TYR A 73 3.91 14.71 1.85
N ALA A 74 3.53 15.88 2.37
CA ALA A 74 2.13 16.32 2.48
C ALA A 74 1.52 16.84 1.16
N GLN A 75 2.37 17.13 0.17
CA GLN A 75 2.03 17.73 -1.12
C GLN A 75 2.35 16.77 -2.28
N ARG A 76 2.25 15.46 -2.03
CA ARG A 76 2.59 14.46 -3.03
C ARG A 76 1.48 14.34 -4.07
N PRO A 77 1.84 14.04 -5.34
CA PRO A 77 0.85 13.76 -6.36
C PRO A 77 0.21 12.38 -6.16
N SER A 78 -0.90 12.14 -6.84
CA SER A 78 -1.70 10.93 -6.75
C SER A 78 -0.91 9.61 -6.95
N PRO A 79 0.08 9.47 -7.87
CA PRO A 79 0.80 8.20 -8.00
C PRO A 79 1.68 7.90 -6.79
N CYS A 80 2.20 8.93 -6.12
CA CYS A 80 2.98 8.77 -4.90
C CYS A 80 2.10 8.33 -3.71
N HIS A 81 0.84 8.78 -3.64
CA HIS A 81 -0.13 8.33 -2.65
C HIS A 81 -0.64 6.91 -2.92
N ALA A 82 -0.83 6.56 -4.20
CA ALA A 82 -1.26 5.23 -4.61
C ALA A 82 -0.21 4.14 -4.34
N LEU A 83 1.06 4.53 -4.21
CA LEU A 83 2.15 3.60 -3.96
C LEU A 83 2.30 3.31 -2.46
N VAL A 84 1.62 2.25 -2.02
CA VAL A 84 1.62 1.78 -0.63
C VAL A 84 2.83 0.88 -0.38
N ALA A 85 3.46 1.03 0.78
CA ALA A 85 4.58 0.18 1.17
C ALA A 85 4.10 -1.25 1.47
N ALA A 86 4.90 -2.25 1.09
CA ALA A 86 4.54 -3.64 1.35
C ALA A 86 4.34 -3.85 2.86
N TRP A 87 3.21 -4.47 3.20
CA TRP A 87 2.70 -4.76 4.55
C TRP A 87 2.21 -3.57 5.38
N GLU A 88 2.16 -2.35 4.82
CA GLU A 88 1.59 -1.18 5.51
C GLU A 88 0.12 -1.38 5.88
N ASN A 89 -0.63 -2.04 5.00
CA ASN A 89 -2.03 -2.41 5.18
C ASN A 89 -2.20 -3.93 5.41
N GLY A 90 -1.15 -4.62 5.83
CA GLY A 90 -1.16 -6.07 6.04
C GLY A 90 -1.06 -6.93 4.77
N LEU A 91 -0.88 -6.32 3.59
CA LEU A 91 -0.73 -7.03 2.31
C LEU A 91 0.62 -6.75 1.65
N PRO A 92 1.19 -7.70 0.89
CA PRO A 92 2.38 -7.43 0.08
C PRO A 92 2.08 -6.39 -1.00
N SER A 93 3.11 -5.66 -1.44
CA SER A 93 3.00 -4.64 -2.50
C SER A 93 4.02 -4.95 -3.59
N PRO A 94 3.59 -5.57 -4.72
CA PRO A 94 4.50 -5.94 -5.81
C PRO A 94 5.27 -4.74 -6.39
N GLN A 95 4.70 -3.54 -6.33
CA GLN A 95 5.36 -2.31 -6.76
C GLN A 95 6.47 -1.90 -5.78
N CYS A 96 6.20 -1.96 -4.48
CA CYS A 96 7.22 -1.71 -3.46
C CYS A 96 8.37 -2.72 -3.58
N ASP A 97 8.06 -4.01 -3.72
CA ASP A 97 9.06 -5.08 -3.80
C ASP A 97 9.93 -4.94 -5.05
N ARG A 98 9.33 -4.64 -6.20
CA ARG A 98 10.08 -4.38 -7.44
C ARG A 98 11.06 -3.22 -7.28
N ALA A 99 10.63 -2.12 -6.67
CA ALA A 99 11.50 -0.98 -6.45
C ALA A 99 12.65 -1.33 -5.49
N ARG A 100 12.35 -2.04 -4.40
CA ARG A 100 13.37 -2.47 -3.44
C ARG A 100 14.41 -3.39 -4.09
N LEU A 101 13.97 -4.40 -4.84
CA LEU A 101 14.85 -5.33 -5.55
C LEU A 101 15.74 -4.61 -6.58
N ALA A 102 15.20 -3.62 -7.29
CA ALA A 102 15.97 -2.82 -8.26
C ALA A 102 17.10 -2.01 -7.61
N HIS A 103 17.02 -1.73 -6.30
CA HIS A 103 18.03 -1.05 -5.50
C HIS A 103 18.81 -1.99 -4.58
N GLY A 104 18.73 -3.30 -4.79
CA GLY A 104 19.45 -4.31 -4.00
C GLY A 104 18.91 -4.50 -2.57
N LEU A 105 17.71 -3.99 -2.29
CA LEU A 105 17.04 -4.12 -1.00
C LEU A 105 16.12 -5.33 -0.98
N GLN A 106 16.11 -6.05 0.14
CA GLN A 106 15.19 -7.17 0.35
C GLN A 106 13.74 -6.69 0.43
N PRO A 107 12.75 -7.43 -0.12
CA PRO A 107 11.33 -7.17 0.09
C PRO A 107 10.97 -6.99 1.56
N LEU A 108 9.95 -6.19 1.85
CA LEU A 108 9.47 -6.05 3.23
C LEU A 108 8.70 -7.30 3.65
N THR A 109 8.71 -7.54 4.95
CA THR A 109 7.94 -8.58 5.63
C THR A 109 7.14 -7.93 6.77
N PRO A 110 6.11 -8.59 7.32
CA PRO A 110 5.35 -8.06 8.46
C PRO A 110 6.22 -7.62 9.65
N ALA A 111 7.36 -8.31 9.87
CA ALA A 111 8.31 -8.00 10.93
C ALA A 111 8.94 -6.60 10.81
N HIS A 112 8.94 -5.99 9.62
CA HIS A 112 9.45 -4.63 9.43
C HIS A 112 8.51 -3.54 9.96
N TRP A 113 7.26 -3.88 10.27
CA TRP A 113 6.23 -2.97 10.77
C TRP A 113 5.94 -3.13 12.25
N THR A 114 6.42 -4.20 12.86
CA THR A 114 6.18 -4.47 14.28
C THR A 114 7.07 -3.56 15.13
N PRO A 115 6.52 -2.76 16.06
CA PRO A 115 7.34 -2.16 17.09
C PRO A 115 7.94 -3.29 17.94
N PHE A 116 9.24 -3.24 18.23
CA PHE A 116 9.86 -4.11 19.23
C PHE A 116 9.13 -3.88 20.56
N GLY A 117 8.25 -4.80 20.95
CA GLY A 117 7.40 -4.65 22.13
C GLY A 117 6.23 -5.64 22.24
N SER A 118 5.78 -6.24 21.14
CA SER A 118 4.81 -7.35 21.20
C SER A 118 5.52 -8.71 21.21
N ILE A 119 6.36 -8.93 22.23
CA ILE A 119 6.66 -10.29 22.67
C ILE A 119 5.50 -10.68 23.58
N GLU A 120 4.39 -11.14 23.02
CA GLU A 120 3.59 -12.14 23.74
C GLU A 120 4.22 -13.49 23.44
N SER A 121 5.34 -13.75 24.14
CA SER A 121 5.86 -15.09 24.33
C SER A 121 4.80 -15.90 25.05
N GLY A 122 4.28 -16.93 24.36
CA GLY A 122 3.66 -18.12 24.92
C GLY A 122 3.15 -18.06 26.36
N ILE A 123 1.96 -17.48 26.57
CA ILE A 123 1.08 -17.98 27.62
C ILE A 123 0.17 -19.01 26.96
N THR A 124 0.55 -20.27 27.10
CA THR A 124 -0.38 -21.39 27.03
C THR A 124 -1.44 -21.18 28.10
N LEU A 125 -2.61 -20.66 27.76
CA LEU A 125 -3.79 -20.81 28.63
C LEU A 125 -4.40 -22.18 28.39
N ALA A 126 -3.64 -23.23 28.75
CA ALA A 126 -4.24 -24.49 29.12
C ALA A 126 -4.75 -24.30 30.55
N LEU A 127 -6.06 -24.12 30.71
CA LEU A 127 -6.81 -24.40 31.94
C LEU A 127 -8.30 -24.44 31.59
N ALA A 128 -8.77 -25.62 31.17
CA ALA A 128 -10.04 -26.14 31.64
C ALA A 128 -9.71 -27.22 32.68
N PRO A 129 -10.60 -27.62 33.63
CA PRO A 129 -11.98 -27.18 33.87
C PRO A 129 -12.29 -26.87 35.36
N SER A 130 -13.46 -26.30 35.64
CA SER A 130 -14.20 -26.64 36.86
C SER A 130 -15.69 -26.54 36.61
N ALA A 131 -16.35 -27.70 36.71
CA ALA A 131 -17.78 -27.87 36.63
C ALA A 131 -18.46 -27.39 37.93
N ASP A 132 -19.47 -26.54 37.80
CA ASP A 132 -20.66 -26.46 38.66
C ASP A 132 -21.69 -25.60 37.89
N SER A 133 -22.79 -26.18 37.38
CA SER A 133 -24.11 -26.24 38.06
C SER A 133 -24.87 -24.90 37.86
N LEU A 134 -26.03 -24.73 37.21
CA LEU A 134 -27.18 -25.57 36.86
C LEU A 134 -28.02 -24.86 35.77
N ALA A 135 -28.87 -25.68 35.14
CA ALA A 135 -29.98 -25.39 34.23
C ALA A 135 -30.76 -24.07 34.45
N ASP A 136 -31.24 -23.49 33.35
CA ASP A 136 -32.68 -23.29 33.22
C ASP A 136 -33.16 -23.36 31.75
N THR A 137 -34.40 -23.80 31.60
CA THR A 137 -34.99 -24.36 30.38
C THR A 137 -35.87 -23.34 29.65
N ALA A 138 -36.03 -23.55 28.34
CA ALA A 138 -37.23 -23.30 27.51
C ALA A 138 -37.14 -22.21 26.44
N GLY A 139 -37.44 -22.62 25.19
CA GLY A 139 -38.10 -21.76 24.20
C GLY A 139 -37.43 -21.63 22.83
N ASN A 140 -37.47 -22.68 22.00
CA ASN A 140 -37.40 -22.55 20.53
C ASN A 140 -38.84 -22.29 20.02
N PRO A 141 -39.13 -21.56 18.91
CA PRO A 141 -38.85 -22.07 17.57
C PRO A 141 -38.52 -21.06 16.44
N LEU A 142 -37.77 -21.57 15.46
CA LEU A 142 -37.96 -21.44 14.01
C LEU A 142 -38.05 -20.03 13.40
N ILE A 143 -37.02 -19.68 12.62
CA ILE A 143 -37.27 -19.09 11.29
C ILE A 143 -36.25 -19.62 10.28
N ASP A 144 -36.84 -20.25 9.27
CA ASP A 144 -36.30 -20.75 8.03
C ASP A 144 -35.66 -19.59 7.23
N GLY A 145 -34.48 -19.82 6.68
CA GLY A 145 -33.67 -18.79 6.04
C GLY A 145 -32.67 -19.40 5.07
N GLN A 146 -33.20 -20.17 4.11
CA GLN A 146 -32.46 -20.66 2.95
C GLN A 146 -31.75 -19.51 2.23
N MET A 147 -30.41 -19.54 2.20
CA MET A 147 -29.61 -18.77 1.25
C MET A 147 -29.09 -19.75 0.21
N GLU A 148 -29.82 -19.83 -0.90
CA GLU A 148 -29.41 -20.56 -2.10
C GLU A 148 -28.13 -19.94 -2.71
N PRO A 149 -27.19 -20.74 -3.22
CA PRO A 149 -26.03 -20.24 -3.96
C PRO A 149 -26.44 -19.74 -5.35
N PRO A 150 -25.80 -18.69 -5.90
CA PRO A 150 -26.13 -18.19 -7.23
C PRO A 150 -25.77 -19.21 -8.30
N ILE A 151 -26.79 -19.61 -9.04
CA ILE A 151 -26.71 -20.35 -10.31
C ILE A 151 -25.90 -19.51 -11.29
N CYS A 152 -24.70 -19.97 -11.65
CA CYS A 152 -23.98 -19.48 -12.82
C CYS A 152 -24.72 -19.93 -14.10
N HIS A 153 -25.71 -19.14 -14.52
CA HIS A 153 -26.26 -19.19 -15.87
C HIS A 153 -25.91 -17.89 -16.62
N ALA A 154 -24.94 -18.00 -17.51
CA ALA A 154 -24.84 -17.22 -18.75
C ALA A 154 -24.09 -18.15 -19.73
N ALA A 155 -24.77 -18.79 -20.69
CA ALA A 155 -25.19 -18.20 -21.98
C ALA A 155 -23.97 -17.57 -22.68
N LEU A 156 -23.29 -18.35 -23.53
CA LEU A 156 -23.47 -18.42 -24.99
C LEU A 156 -22.87 -17.21 -25.73
N ASP A 157 -21.86 -17.48 -26.57
CA ASP A 157 -21.52 -16.91 -27.89
C ASP A 157 -20.12 -17.44 -28.23
N PHE A 158 -19.84 -18.40 -29.13
CA PHE A 158 -20.25 -18.68 -30.51
C PHE A 158 -19.85 -17.61 -31.55
N HIS A 159 -18.56 -17.54 -31.92
CA HIS A 159 -18.01 -17.70 -33.29
C HIS A 159 -16.49 -17.43 -33.34
N PRO A 160 -15.73 -18.24 -34.10
CA PRO A 160 -14.92 -17.62 -35.15
C PRO A 160 -14.95 -18.40 -36.47
N ALA A 161 -15.24 -17.69 -37.56
CA ALA A 161 -14.75 -17.93 -38.91
C ALA A 161 -14.90 -16.64 -39.72
#